data_AF-A0A7V9R8Z5-F1
#
_entry.id   AF-A0A7V9R8Z5-F1
#
_cell.length_a   1.000
_cell.length_b   1.000
_cell.length_c   1.000
_cell.angle_alpha   90.00
_cell.angle_beta   90.00
_cell.angle_gamma   90.00
#
_symmetry.space_group_name_H-M   'P 1'
#
loop_
_entity.id
_entity.type
_entity.pdbx_description
1 polymer ?
#
loop_
_entity_poly.entity_id
_entity_poly.type
_entity_poly.pdbx_seq_one_letter_code
_entity_poly.pdbx_strand_id
1 'polypeptide(L)'
;ARVFHATGTEPDFLERERIGNARAAILAMPEDAKNLYAATLAKLHGVAFTIAIVHDPLAADIFERAGIDVAVNPRNVTAEEIVRHAHDPRVRQLAMLEGDRFEVLDITVRDESALCGKPFKELPMTGALIGAIIRDGEAIFPHGGDQLHPGDRVIVFTESRRVQQVERAL
;
A
#
# COMPACT_ATOMS: atom_id res chain seq x y z
N ALA A 1 -7.61 13.00 -25.28
CA ALA A 1 -6.45 12.08 -25.29
C ALA A 1 -5.97 11.90 -26.73
N ARG A 2 -4.67 11.67 -26.95
CA ARG A 2 -4.12 11.29 -28.27
C ARG A 2 -3.92 9.77 -28.27
N VAL A 3 -4.21 9.12 -29.40
CA VAL A 3 -4.02 7.68 -29.59
C VAL A 3 -3.12 7.50 -30.79
N PHE A 4 -2.13 6.62 -30.66
CA PHE A 4 -1.19 6.31 -31.72
C PHE A 4 -1.21 4.81 -32.00
N HIS A 5 -1.23 4.45 -33.28
CA HIS A 5 -0.96 3.09 -33.71
C HIS A 5 0.52 2.99 -34.06
N ALA A 6 1.34 2.66 -33.06
CA ALA A 6 2.79 2.59 -33.16
C ALA A 6 3.35 1.65 -32.09
N THR A 7 4.59 1.18 -32.28
CA THR A 7 5.31 0.43 -31.25
C THR A 7 5.94 1.39 -30.26
N GLY A 8 5.55 1.34 -28.99
CA GLY A 8 6.07 2.22 -27.92
C GLY A 8 7.56 2.04 -27.58
N THR A 9 8.27 1.21 -28.33
CA THR A 9 9.70 0.93 -28.20
C THR A 9 10.51 1.42 -29.41
N GLU A 10 9.88 2.13 -30.35
CA GLU A 10 10.57 2.76 -31.49
C GLU A 10 11.10 4.15 -31.11
N PRO A 11 12.44 4.38 -31.11
CA PRO A 11 13.02 5.67 -30.75
C PRO A 11 12.49 6.83 -31.61
N ASP A 12 12.40 6.63 -32.92
CA ASP A 12 11.88 7.64 -33.86
C ASP A 12 10.45 8.09 -33.52
N PHE A 13 9.62 7.18 -33.02
CA PHE A 13 8.27 7.50 -32.55
C PHE A 13 8.32 8.33 -31.26
N LEU A 14 9.12 7.90 -30.29
CA LEU A 14 9.29 8.59 -29.01
C LEU A 14 9.80 10.03 -29.20
N GLU A 15 10.75 10.23 -30.12
CA GLU A 15 11.28 11.55 -30.47
C GLU A 15 10.27 12.41 -31.23
N ARG A 16 9.69 11.88 -32.31
CA ARG A 16 8.73 12.61 -33.16
C ARG A 16 7.54 13.10 -32.35
N GLU A 17 7.03 12.26 -31.45
CA GLU A 17 5.90 12.61 -30.59
C GLU A 17 6.31 13.33 -29.29
N ARG A 18 7.62 13.56 -29.09
CA ARG A 18 8.19 14.24 -27.91
C ARG A 18 7.74 13.59 -26.60
N ILE A 19 7.73 12.26 -26.56
CA ILE A 19 7.30 11.48 -25.40
C ILE A 19 8.16 11.79 -24.17
N GLY A 20 9.43 12.15 -24.38
CA GLY A 20 10.34 12.64 -23.33
C GLY A 20 9.80 13.81 -22.49
N ASN A 21 8.89 14.62 -23.02
CA ASN A 21 8.29 15.74 -22.28
C ASN A 21 7.17 15.28 -21.32
N ALA A 22 6.81 13.99 -21.34
CA ALA A 22 5.81 13.46 -20.43
C ALA A 22 6.33 13.46 -18.99
N ARG A 23 5.44 13.79 -18.05
CA ARG A 23 5.75 13.69 -16.62
C ARG A 23 5.94 12.25 -16.18
N ALA A 24 5.17 11.33 -16.76
CA ALA A 24 5.24 9.91 -16.45
C ALA A 24 4.97 9.03 -17.67
N ALA A 25 5.57 7.85 -17.71
CA ALA A 25 5.23 6.77 -18.64
C ALA A 25 4.76 5.53 -17.88
N ILE A 26 3.67 4.91 -18.36
CA ILE A 26 3.10 3.68 -17.81
C ILE A 26 3.24 2.59 -18.88
N LEU A 27 3.95 1.52 -18.54
CA LEU A 27 4.29 0.42 -19.43
C LEU A 27 3.53 -0.83 -18.97
N ALA A 28 2.46 -1.16 -19.69
CA ALA A 28 1.52 -2.23 -19.33
C ALA A 28 1.40 -3.29 -20.43
N MET A 29 2.50 -3.61 -21.11
CA MET A 29 2.53 -4.69 -22.10
C MET A 29 2.55 -6.06 -21.40
N PRO A 30 2.14 -7.15 -22.07
CA PRO A 30 2.07 -8.49 -21.46
C PRO A 30 3.43 -9.10 -21.06
N GLU A 31 4.52 -8.60 -21.61
CA GLU A 31 5.85 -9.18 -21.45
C GLU A 31 6.78 -8.26 -20.67
N ASP A 32 7.33 -8.77 -19.57
CA ASP A 32 8.18 -7.98 -18.66
C ASP A 32 9.43 -7.42 -19.37
N ALA A 33 10.06 -8.21 -20.23
CA ALA A 33 11.22 -7.75 -21.00
C ALA A 33 10.90 -6.52 -21.88
N LYS A 34 9.70 -6.45 -22.45
CA LYS A 34 9.26 -5.28 -23.24
C LYS A 34 8.99 -4.08 -22.34
N ASN A 35 8.36 -4.28 -21.19
CA ASN A 35 8.11 -3.19 -20.25
C ASN A 35 9.41 -2.61 -19.70
N LEU A 36 10.38 -3.47 -19.35
CA LEU A 36 11.71 -3.07 -18.93
C LEU A 36 12.42 -2.26 -20.02
N TYR A 37 12.42 -2.77 -21.26
CA TYR A 37 13.04 -2.08 -22.39
C TYR A 37 12.38 -0.72 -22.68
N ALA A 38 11.05 -0.66 -22.73
CA ALA A 38 10.31 0.56 -22.99
C ALA A 38 10.49 1.61 -21.87
N ALA A 39 10.51 1.17 -20.60
CA ALA A 39 10.72 2.06 -19.48
C ALA A 39 12.14 2.67 -19.50
N THR A 40 13.15 1.85 -19.80
CA THR A 40 14.54 2.32 -19.98
C THR A 40 14.63 3.31 -21.14
N LEU A 41 14.02 3.01 -22.29
CA LEU A 41 13.96 3.95 -23.41
C LEU A 41 13.28 5.27 -23.01
N ALA A 42 12.12 5.22 -22.35
CA ALA A 42 11.43 6.42 -21.90
C ALA A 42 12.30 7.29 -20.99
N LYS A 43 13.02 6.68 -20.04
CA LYS A 43 14.00 7.38 -19.17
C LYS A 43 15.12 8.02 -20.00
N LEU A 44 15.71 7.30 -20.96
CA LEU A 44 16.75 7.83 -21.85
C LEU A 44 16.26 9.02 -22.68
N HIS A 45 14.98 9.04 -23.05
CA HIS A 45 14.36 10.17 -23.75
C HIS A 45 13.89 11.30 -22.84
N GLY A 46 14.10 11.22 -21.52
CA GLY A 46 13.87 12.32 -20.58
C GLY A 46 12.57 12.24 -19.76
N VAL A 47 11.81 11.14 -19.85
CA VAL A 47 10.65 10.95 -18.99
C VAL A 47 11.10 10.84 -17.53
N ALA A 48 10.59 11.73 -16.68
CA ALA A 48 11.03 11.85 -15.30
C ALA A 48 10.63 10.64 -14.43
N PHE A 49 9.43 10.08 -14.66
CA PHE A 49 8.84 9.04 -13.82
C PHE A 49 8.33 7.86 -14.66
N THR A 50 8.71 6.63 -14.33
CA THR A 50 8.30 5.41 -15.05
C THR A 50 7.65 4.41 -14.11
N ILE A 51 6.51 3.89 -14.56
CA ILE A 51 5.76 2.83 -13.89
C ILE A 51 5.68 1.67 -14.87
N ALA A 52 6.07 0.47 -14.45
CA ALA A 52 5.99 -0.73 -15.27
C ALA A 52 5.17 -1.82 -14.58
N ILE A 53 4.30 -2.48 -15.36
CA ILE A 53 3.66 -3.72 -14.94
C ILE A 53 4.68 -4.85 -15.05
N VAL A 54 4.84 -5.61 -13.96
CA VAL A 54 5.76 -6.75 -13.87
C VAL A 54 4.96 -7.99 -13.49
N HIS A 55 4.98 -9.01 -14.32
CA HIS A 55 4.20 -10.24 -14.12
C HIS A 55 4.96 -11.25 -13.26
N ASP A 56 6.28 -11.36 -13.45
CA ASP A 56 7.15 -12.14 -12.59
C ASP A 56 7.57 -11.34 -11.34
N PRO A 57 7.09 -11.68 -10.14
CA PRO A 57 7.45 -10.94 -8.92
C PRO A 57 8.96 -10.98 -8.63
N LEU A 58 9.68 -12.01 -9.08
CA LEU A 58 11.14 -12.09 -8.88
C LEU A 58 11.90 -11.09 -9.76
N ALA A 59 11.27 -10.56 -10.81
CA ALA A 59 11.87 -9.57 -11.69
C ALA A 59 11.75 -8.13 -11.14
N ALA A 60 10.95 -7.88 -10.10
CA ALA A 60 10.72 -6.51 -9.59
C ALA A 60 12.03 -5.79 -9.18
N ASP A 61 12.92 -6.48 -8.46
CA ASP A 61 14.25 -5.94 -8.06
C ASP A 61 15.12 -5.57 -9.28
N ILE A 62 14.97 -6.29 -10.39
CA ILE A 62 15.69 -5.98 -11.64
C ILE A 62 15.21 -4.66 -12.24
N PHE A 63 13.89 -4.40 -12.21
CA PHE A 63 13.32 -3.15 -12.72
C PHE A 63 13.80 -1.95 -11.89
N GLU A 64 13.79 -2.07 -10.58
CA GLU A 64 14.28 -1.02 -9.68
C GLU A 64 15.77 -0.72 -9.93
N ARG A 65 16.61 -1.76 -10.03
CA ARG A 65 18.04 -1.61 -10.36
C ARG A 65 18.29 -1.01 -11.74
N ALA A 66 17.38 -1.24 -12.69
CA ALA A 66 17.44 -0.63 -14.01
C ALA A 66 16.98 0.84 -14.03
N GLY A 67 16.56 1.39 -12.90
CA GLY A 67 16.17 2.80 -12.76
C GLY A 67 14.70 3.08 -13.07
N ILE A 68 13.84 2.05 -13.03
CA ILE A 68 12.39 2.21 -13.10
C ILE A 68 11.89 2.60 -11.71
N ASP A 69 11.08 3.67 -11.62
CA ASP A 69 10.69 4.22 -10.33
C ASP A 69 9.67 3.35 -9.58
N VAL A 70 8.77 2.67 -10.32
CA VAL A 70 7.74 1.81 -9.73
C VAL A 70 7.55 0.54 -10.57
N ALA A 71 7.72 -0.61 -9.94
CA ALA A 71 7.31 -1.92 -10.48
C ALA A 71 6.00 -2.37 -9.81
N VAL A 72 4.95 -2.60 -10.60
CA VAL A 72 3.65 -3.06 -10.10
C VAL A 72 3.42 -4.49 -10.53
N ASN A 73 3.26 -5.41 -9.58
CA ASN A 73 2.81 -6.77 -9.87
C ASN A 73 1.30 -6.91 -9.62
N PRO A 74 0.47 -7.10 -10.66
CA PRO A 74 -0.98 -7.21 -10.50
C PRO A 74 -1.40 -8.40 -9.62
N ARG A 75 -0.62 -9.48 -9.60
CA ARG A 75 -0.90 -10.65 -8.76
C ARG A 75 -0.68 -10.33 -7.29
N ASN A 76 0.37 -9.58 -6.94
CA ASN A 76 0.60 -9.13 -5.57
C ASN A 76 -0.52 -8.20 -5.11
N VAL A 77 -0.88 -7.21 -5.93
CA VAL A 77 -2.01 -6.29 -5.64
C VAL A 77 -3.32 -7.08 -5.44
N THR A 78 -3.57 -8.09 -6.28
CA THR A 78 -4.76 -8.94 -6.15
C THR A 78 -4.71 -9.78 -4.87
N ALA A 79 -3.55 -10.36 -4.55
CA ALA A 79 -3.36 -11.16 -3.33
C ALA A 79 -3.54 -10.31 -2.07
N GLU A 80 -3.00 -9.10 -2.05
CA GLU A 80 -3.23 -8.11 -0.97
C GLU A 80 -4.72 -7.82 -0.79
N GLU A 81 -5.47 -7.60 -1.88
CA GLU A 81 -6.92 -7.40 -1.80
C GLU A 81 -7.68 -8.64 -1.31
N ILE A 82 -7.26 -9.85 -1.71
CA ILE A 82 -7.84 -11.09 -1.18
C ILE A 82 -7.58 -11.21 0.31
N VAL A 83 -6.34 -10.98 0.76
CA VAL A 83 -5.99 -11.02 2.20
C VAL A 83 -6.82 -9.99 2.96
N ARG A 84 -6.91 -8.75 2.45
CA ARG A 84 -7.74 -7.69 3.04
C ARG A 84 -9.20 -8.09 3.21
N HIS A 85 -9.77 -8.85 2.26
CA HIS A 85 -11.15 -9.34 2.33
C HIS A 85 -11.31 -10.63 3.15
N ALA A 86 -10.26 -11.46 3.26
CA ALA A 86 -10.27 -12.69 4.03
C ALA A 86 -10.07 -12.44 5.53
N HIS A 87 -9.48 -11.30 5.90
CA HIS A 87 -9.44 -10.83 7.28
C HIS A 87 -10.86 -10.55 7.82
N ASP A 88 -10.98 -10.61 9.15
CA ASP A 88 -12.23 -10.32 9.85
C ASP A 88 -12.83 -8.99 9.34
N PRO A 89 -14.12 -8.91 8.98
CA PRO A 89 -14.74 -7.67 8.46
C PRO A 89 -14.55 -6.46 9.38
N ARG A 90 -14.28 -6.70 10.67
CA ARG A 90 -13.99 -5.67 11.67
C ARG A 90 -12.57 -5.13 11.59
N VAL A 91 -11.66 -5.85 10.94
CA VAL A 91 -10.23 -5.56 10.83
C VAL A 91 -9.89 -5.29 9.38
N ARG A 92 -9.69 -4.03 9.06
CA ARG A 92 -9.21 -3.61 7.75
C ARG A 92 -7.74 -3.25 7.86
N GLN A 93 -6.88 -4.08 7.27
CA GLN A 93 -5.49 -3.70 7.07
C GLN A 93 -5.43 -2.47 6.17
N LEU A 94 -4.71 -1.42 6.56
CA LEU A 94 -4.57 -0.17 5.81
C LEU A 94 -3.23 -0.10 5.07
N ALA A 95 -2.13 -0.57 5.68
CA ALA A 95 -0.79 -0.53 5.10
C ALA A 95 0.15 -1.58 5.71
N MET A 96 1.13 -2.01 4.90
CA MET A 96 2.34 -2.74 5.32
C MET A 96 3.55 -1.82 5.25
N LEU A 97 4.43 -1.93 6.24
CA LEU A 97 5.61 -1.09 6.38
C LEU A 97 6.87 -1.94 6.59
N GLU A 98 7.97 -1.44 6.04
CA GLU A 98 9.33 -1.98 6.24
C GLU A 98 9.49 -3.46 5.87
N GLY A 99 8.97 -3.87 4.70
CA GLY A 99 9.04 -5.26 4.22
C GLY A 99 8.23 -6.20 5.12
N ASP A 100 6.99 -5.82 5.38
CA ASP A 100 5.97 -6.63 6.08
C ASP A 100 6.28 -6.89 7.55
N ARG A 101 7.16 -6.08 8.17
CA ARG A 101 7.49 -6.19 9.60
C ARG A 101 6.47 -5.49 10.49
N PHE A 102 5.82 -4.45 9.97
CA PHE A 102 4.81 -3.68 10.67
C PHE A 102 3.55 -3.48 9.82
N GLU A 103 2.43 -3.34 10.52
CA GLU A 103 1.12 -3.13 9.92
C GLU A 103 0.39 -1.96 10.58
N VAL A 104 -0.39 -1.25 9.76
CA VAL A 104 -1.40 -0.29 10.22
C VAL A 104 -2.77 -0.92 9.99
N LEU A 105 -3.54 -1.08 11.04
CA LEU A 105 -4.85 -1.72 11.07
C LEU A 105 -5.93 -0.71 11.44
N ASP A 106 -7.12 -0.89 10.86
CA ASP A 106 -8.35 -0.20 11.24
C ASP A 106 -9.30 -1.26 11.83
N ILE A 107 -9.48 -1.22 13.15
CA ILE A 107 -10.19 -2.26 13.89
C ILE A 107 -11.44 -1.67 14.55
N THR A 108 -12.58 -2.34 14.38
CA THR A 108 -13.81 -2.00 15.12
C THR A 108 -13.80 -2.69 16.49
N VAL A 109 -13.90 -1.89 17.56
CA VAL A 109 -13.89 -2.37 18.95
C VAL A 109 -15.17 -3.13 19.28
N ARG A 110 -15.04 -4.32 19.90
CA ARG A 110 -16.13 -5.18 20.35
C ARG A 110 -16.76 -4.71 21.65
N ASP A 111 -18.03 -5.07 21.83
CA ASP A 111 -18.75 -4.93 23.09
C ASP A 111 -18.06 -5.68 24.25
N GLU A 112 -17.48 -6.85 23.98
CA GLU A 112 -16.79 -7.68 24.98
C GLU A 112 -15.30 -7.36 25.13
N SER A 113 -14.80 -6.30 24.48
CA SER A 113 -13.38 -5.94 24.58
C SER A 113 -13.00 -5.63 26.02
N ALA A 114 -12.00 -6.34 26.53
CA ALA A 114 -11.46 -6.10 27.86
C ALA A 114 -10.73 -4.75 28.00
N LEU A 115 -10.56 -4.00 26.90
CA LEU A 115 -9.93 -2.68 26.86
C LEU A 115 -10.97 -1.54 26.92
N CYS A 116 -12.26 -1.84 26.72
CA CYS A 116 -13.33 -0.84 26.80
C CYS A 116 -13.46 -0.25 28.21
N GLY A 117 -13.74 1.05 28.28
CA GLY A 117 -13.96 1.78 29.54
C GLY A 117 -12.72 1.95 30.42
N LYS A 118 -11.53 1.56 29.94
CA LYS A 118 -10.27 1.74 30.65
C LYS A 118 -9.53 2.96 30.09
N PRO A 119 -9.02 3.84 30.96
CA PRO A 119 -8.16 4.94 30.53
C PRO A 119 -6.93 4.41 29.78
N PHE A 120 -6.55 5.06 28.67
CA PHE A 120 -5.40 4.64 27.87
C PHE A 120 -4.10 4.52 28.68
N LYS A 121 -3.90 5.38 29.69
CA LYS A 121 -2.74 5.34 30.60
C LYS A 121 -2.66 4.04 31.44
N GLU A 122 -3.75 3.28 31.54
CA GLU A 122 -3.88 2.05 32.32
C GLU A 122 -3.88 0.80 31.42
N LEU A 123 -3.85 0.97 30.09
CA LEU A 123 -3.82 -0.14 29.16
C LEU A 123 -2.43 -0.80 29.13
N PRO A 124 -2.35 -2.14 29.07
CA PRO A 124 -1.09 -2.86 28.96
C PRO A 124 -0.52 -2.69 27.53
N MET A 125 0.15 -1.57 27.27
CA MET A 125 0.74 -1.27 25.97
C MET A 125 2.02 -2.11 25.76
N THR A 126 1.91 -3.26 25.09
CA THR A 126 3.09 -4.02 24.64
C THR A 126 3.04 -4.29 23.14
N GLY A 127 3.87 -3.57 22.38
CA GLY A 127 4.14 -3.85 20.96
C GLY A 127 3.08 -3.40 19.95
N ALA A 128 2.05 -2.65 20.39
CA ALA A 128 1.05 -2.01 19.53
C ALA A 128 0.75 -0.59 20.05
N LEU A 129 0.42 0.32 19.12
CA LEU A 129 0.12 1.72 19.38
C LEU A 129 -1.20 2.09 18.70
N ILE A 130 -2.17 2.58 19.47
CA ILE A 130 -3.38 3.18 18.91
C ILE A 130 -3.05 4.64 18.57
N GLY A 131 -3.03 4.98 17.28
CA GLY A 131 -2.72 6.31 16.79
C GLY A 131 -3.93 7.23 16.69
N ALA A 132 -5.12 6.68 16.46
CA ALA A 132 -6.37 7.44 16.37
C ALA A 132 -7.58 6.56 16.71
N ILE A 133 -8.64 7.20 17.18
CA ILE A 133 -9.98 6.64 17.35
C ILE A 133 -10.90 7.40 16.40
N ILE A 134 -11.73 6.71 15.62
CA ILE A 134 -12.81 7.29 14.84
C ILE A 134 -14.12 6.94 15.55
N ARG A 135 -14.78 7.98 16.07
CA ARG A 135 -16.06 7.88 16.78
C ARG A 135 -17.03 8.87 16.17
N ASP A 136 -18.22 8.41 15.81
CA ASP A 136 -19.26 9.25 15.18
C ASP A 136 -18.78 10.02 13.92
N GLY A 137 -17.79 9.47 13.21
CA GLY A 137 -17.19 10.09 12.01
C GLY A 137 -16.09 11.11 12.30
N GLU A 138 -15.77 11.39 13.56
CA GLU A 138 -14.70 12.29 13.96
C GLU A 138 -13.44 11.55 14.41
N ALA A 139 -12.28 12.08 14.04
CA ALA A 139 -10.99 11.55 14.46
C ALA A 139 -10.57 12.16 15.82
N ILE A 140 -10.35 11.29 16.79
CA ILE A 140 -9.88 11.60 18.14
C ILE A 140 -8.46 11.05 18.28
N PHE A 141 -7.51 11.92 18.62
CA PHE A 141 -6.15 11.50 18.95
C PHE A 141 -6.08 11.19 20.45
N PRO A 142 -5.88 9.91 20.83
CA PRO A 142 -6.03 9.50 22.22
C PRO A 142 -4.94 10.07 23.12
N HIS A 143 -5.36 10.60 24.26
CA HIS A 143 -4.54 10.99 25.40
C HIS A 143 -4.76 10.01 26.56
N GLY A 144 -3.95 10.09 27.61
CA GLY A 144 -3.96 9.10 28.68
C GLY A 144 -5.29 8.95 29.44
N GLY A 145 -6.17 9.96 29.41
CA GLY A 145 -7.49 9.93 30.04
C GLY A 145 -8.62 9.41 29.15
N ASP A 146 -8.41 9.32 27.84
CA ASP A 146 -9.40 8.83 26.90
C ASP A 146 -9.67 7.33 27.12
N GLN A 147 -10.81 6.87 26.62
CA GLN A 147 -11.27 5.48 26.76
C GLN A 147 -11.84 5.00 25.44
N LEU A 148 -11.63 3.71 25.17
CA LEU A 148 -12.29 3.02 24.07
C LEU A 148 -13.73 2.70 24.44
N HIS A 149 -14.63 2.92 23.48
CA HIS A 149 -16.02 2.50 23.56
C HIS A 149 -16.29 1.43 22.49
N PRO A 150 -17.24 0.51 22.73
CA PRO A 150 -17.67 -0.41 21.70
C PRO A 150 -18.17 0.33 20.45
N GLY A 151 -17.86 -0.22 19.28
CA GLY A 151 -18.19 0.38 17.99
C GLY A 151 -17.22 1.47 17.52
N ASP A 152 -16.30 1.94 18.38
CA ASP A 152 -15.19 2.78 17.93
C ASP A 152 -14.39 2.06 16.85
N ARG A 153 -13.91 2.81 15.84
CA ARG A 153 -12.88 2.32 14.94
C ARG A 153 -11.53 2.84 15.40
N VAL A 154 -10.56 1.97 15.61
CA VAL A 154 -9.22 2.35 16.08
C VAL A 154 -8.18 2.09 15.02
N ILE A 155 -7.33 3.09 14.79
CA ILE A 155 -6.16 2.97 13.94
C ILE A 155 -4.99 2.50 14.79
N VAL A 156 -4.51 1.29 14.52
CA VAL A 156 -3.47 0.61 15.32
C VAL A 156 -2.24 0.37 14.48
N PHE A 157 -1.08 0.76 14.98
CA PHE A 157 0.22 0.37 14.46
C PHE A 157 0.78 -0.78 15.30
N THR A 158 1.17 -1.89 14.69
CA THR A 158 1.69 -3.08 15.40
C THR A 158 2.70 -3.83 14.56
N GLU A 159 3.54 -4.65 15.20
CA GLU A 159 4.30 -5.70 14.49
C GLU A 159 3.32 -6.70 13.85
N SER A 160 3.61 -7.16 12.63
CA SER A 160 2.76 -8.10 11.86
C SER A 160 2.51 -9.41 12.64
N ARG A 161 3.51 -9.90 13.37
CA ARG A 161 3.40 -11.11 14.21
C ARG A 161 2.42 -10.98 15.39
N ARG A 162 1.97 -9.76 15.72
CA ARG A 162 1.07 -9.45 16.85
C ARG A 162 -0.35 -9.15 16.44
N VAL A 163 -0.65 -9.09 15.14
CA VAL A 163 -1.98 -8.75 14.59
C VAL A 163 -3.08 -9.56 15.29
N GLN A 164 -2.98 -10.90 15.33
CA GLN A 164 -3.98 -11.75 15.98
C GLN A 164 -4.18 -11.46 17.48
N GLN A 165 -3.14 -11.01 18.18
CA GLN A 165 -3.27 -10.65 19.60
C GLN A 165 -4.03 -9.33 19.76
N VAL A 166 -3.74 -8.35 18.90
CA VAL A 166 -4.42 -7.05 18.86
C VAL A 166 -5.89 -7.23 18.50
N GLU A 167 -6.19 -8.01 17.45
CA GLU A 167 -7.56 -8.34 17.02
C GLU A 167 -8.38 -9.03 18.12
N ARG A 168 -7.73 -9.84 18.97
CA ARG A 168 -8.39 -10.51 20.11
C ARG A 168 -8.55 -9.62 21.33
N ALA A 169 -7.83 -8.51 21.43
CA ALA A 169 -7.94 -7.59 22.55
C ALA A 169 -8.99 -6.49 22.31
N LEU A 170 -9.11 -6.04 21.06
CA LEU A 170 -10.09 -5.06 20.59
C LEU A 170 -11.38 -5.73 20.13
#